data_AF-A0AAD9Q422-F1
#
_entry.id   AF-A0AAD9Q422-F1
#
_cell.length_a   1.000
_cell.length_b   1.000
_cell.length_c   1.000
_cell.angle_alpha   90.00
_cell.angle_beta   90.00
_cell.angle_gamma   90.00
#
_symmetry.space_group_name_H-M   'P 1'
#
loop_
_entity.id
_entity.type
_entity.pdbx_description
1 polymer ?
#
loop_
_entity_poly.entity_id
_entity_poly.type
_entity_poly.pdbx_seq_one_letter_code
_entity_poly.pdbx_strand_id
1 'polypeptide(L)'
;MAAFRRVSCAILLTRAPLARVVVRSSSNDQQHQENGTSTFSEKDETNASLTPANNSYDRLSEDFSGASTVPFSREITQVLMSPVVENDVEIKPDGLIYVPEIKYRRILNHAFGPGGWALVPRGESLQFQNEKDNSQLIVREYALFCLGRFVSQTVGEHTFYSSNNMVYGKAMEAAKSNALMRCCKDLGVASELWDPQFIIEWKEKYAVSTWCENIRTREKKKLWRRKDRKPTIAFQYPWKEISQEK
;
A
#
# COMPACT_ATOMS: atom_id res chain seq x y z
N MET A 1 21.71 -20.84 -54.20
CA MET A 1 22.64 -20.12 -53.30
C MET A 1 22.03 -18.78 -52.96
N ALA A 2 21.55 -18.59 -51.73
CA ALA A 2 21.11 -17.29 -51.21
C ALA A 2 21.68 -17.14 -49.80
N ALA A 3 22.59 -16.18 -49.64
CA ALA A 3 23.35 -15.94 -48.43
C ALA A 3 22.60 -14.98 -47.49
N PHE A 4 22.28 -15.46 -46.29
CA PHE A 4 21.77 -14.61 -45.21
C PHE A 4 22.94 -13.91 -44.51
N ARG A 5 23.02 -12.57 -44.64
CA ARG A 5 23.93 -11.73 -43.85
C ARG A 5 23.34 -11.49 -42.45
N ARG A 6 24.09 -11.89 -41.42
CA ARG A 6 23.82 -11.54 -40.01
C ARG A 6 24.19 -10.08 -39.77
N VAL A 7 23.27 -9.31 -39.20
CA VAL A 7 23.54 -7.96 -38.68
C VAL A 7 23.77 -8.09 -37.17
N SER A 8 25.01 -7.89 -36.73
CA SER A 8 25.35 -7.76 -35.31
C SER A 8 25.14 -6.31 -34.87
N CYS A 9 24.25 -6.10 -33.90
CA CYS A 9 24.07 -4.82 -33.22
C CYS A 9 24.89 -4.83 -31.92
N ALA A 10 26.00 -4.09 -31.89
CA ALA A 10 26.81 -3.90 -30.70
C ALA A 10 26.16 -2.82 -29.81
N ILE A 11 25.75 -3.20 -28.60
CA ILE A 11 25.24 -2.27 -27.58
C ILE A 11 26.43 -1.77 -26.75
N LEU A 12 26.71 -0.48 -26.87
CA LEU A 12 27.68 0.25 -26.04
C LEU A 12 27.13 0.42 -24.62
N LEU A 13 27.74 -0.27 -23.66
CA LEU A 13 27.52 -0.07 -22.22
C LEU A 13 28.18 1.24 -21.76
N THR A 14 27.37 2.25 -21.44
CA THR A 14 27.83 3.42 -20.68
C THR A 14 27.43 3.22 -19.21
N ARG A 15 28.43 3.16 -18.32
CA ARG A 15 28.26 3.02 -16.86
C ARG A 15 27.91 4.38 -16.26
N ALA A 16 26.77 4.49 -15.58
CA ALA A 16 26.46 5.62 -14.71
C ALA A 16 27.12 5.45 -13.32
N PRO A 17 27.54 6.54 -12.65
CA PRO A 17 28.27 6.45 -11.38
C PRO A 17 27.35 6.13 -10.19
N LEU A 18 27.84 5.27 -9.28
CA LEU A 18 27.20 4.99 -7.98
C LEU A 18 27.20 6.26 -7.10
N ALA A 19 26.03 6.66 -6.63
CA ALA A 19 25.90 7.64 -5.55
C ALA A 19 26.31 7.01 -4.22
N ARG A 20 27.34 7.58 -3.57
CA ARG A 20 27.84 7.15 -2.26
C ARG A 20 27.10 7.92 -1.17
N VAL A 21 26.24 7.25 -0.40
CA VAL A 21 25.57 7.82 0.77
C VAL A 21 26.60 7.96 1.89
N VAL A 22 26.87 9.20 2.31
CA VAL A 22 27.71 9.50 3.48
C VAL A 22 26.84 9.49 4.72
N VAL A 23 26.99 8.47 5.56
CA VAL A 23 26.41 8.40 6.90
C VAL A 23 27.28 9.25 7.83
N ARG A 24 26.74 10.33 8.39
CA ARG A 24 27.39 11.07 9.49
C ARG A 24 27.07 10.38 10.81
N SER A 25 28.06 9.72 11.39
CA SER A 25 28.07 9.29 12.78
C SER A 25 28.47 10.45 13.69
N SER A 26 27.63 10.76 14.68
CA SER A 26 27.93 11.71 15.74
C SER A 26 28.86 11.07 16.77
N SER A 27 30.06 11.62 16.94
CA SER A 27 30.89 11.41 18.13
C SER A 27 31.47 12.75 18.58
N ASN A 28 31.22 13.09 19.83
CA ASN A 28 31.91 14.15 20.56
C ASN A 28 33.39 13.79 20.68
N ASP A 29 34.27 14.76 20.45
CA ASP A 29 35.45 14.95 21.29
C ASP A 29 35.95 16.41 21.19
N GLN A 30 36.31 16.93 22.37
CA GLN A 30 36.81 18.28 22.61
C GLN A 30 38.28 18.38 22.17
N GLN A 31 38.68 19.56 21.66
CA GLN A 31 39.98 20.19 21.97
C GLN A 31 40.03 21.66 21.52
N HIS A 32 40.58 22.49 22.40
CA HIS A 32 40.82 23.94 22.30
C HIS A 32 41.95 24.31 21.31
N GLN A 33 41.87 25.47 20.64
CA GLN A 33 42.74 26.66 20.88
C GLN A 33 42.42 27.88 19.98
N GLU A 34 42.16 29.00 20.67
CA GLU A 34 42.59 30.40 20.49
C GLU A 34 42.48 31.25 19.19
N ASN A 35 41.76 32.37 19.39
CA ASN A 35 42.05 33.78 19.06
C ASN A 35 41.95 34.33 17.63
N GLY A 36 41.05 35.31 17.47
CA GLY A 36 40.98 36.23 16.34
C GLY A 36 39.79 37.20 16.40
N THR A 37 39.97 38.32 17.09
CA THR A 37 39.04 39.45 17.23
C THR A 37 38.69 40.11 15.89
N SER A 38 37.39 40.32 15.60
CA SER A 38 36.95 41.51 14.84
C SER A 38 35.44 41.80 15.03
N THR A 39 35.24 42.82 15.86
CA THR A 39 34.27 43.93 15.81
C THR A 39 33.03 43.84 14.90
N PHE A 40 31.88 43.99 15.58
CA PHE A 40 30.55 44.33 15.10
C PHE A 40 30.51 45.51 14.11
N SER A 41 29.66 45.40 13.08
CA SER A 41 28.91 46.55 12.56
C SER A 41 27.55 46.09 12.02
N GLU A 42 26.49 46.48 12.73
CA GLU A 42 25.12 46.49 12.25
C GLU A 42 24.96 47.55 11.14
N LYS A 43 24.19 47.20 10.10
CA LYS A 43 23.13 48.00 9.47
C LYS A 43 22.76 47.40 8.11
N ASP A 44 21.54 46.90 7.98
CA ASP A 44 20.49 47.57 7.20
C ASP A 44 19.26 46.67 7.09
N GLU A 45 18.22 47.06 7.82
CA GLU A 45 16.85 46.65 7.56
C GLU A 45 16.41 47.24 6.22
N THR A 46 16.15 46.37 5.24
CA THR A 46 15.39 46.74 4.04
C THR A 46 14.13 45.90 3.97
N ASN A 47 13.01 46.59 4.20
CA ASN A 47 11.62 46.20 3.99
C ASN A 47 11.41 45.08 2.96
N ALA A 48 11.30 43.84 3.45
CA ALA A 48 10.64 42.78 2.70
C ALA A 48 9.13 43.05 2.76
N SER A 49 8.63 43.78 1.76
CA SER A 49 7.21 43.87 1.47
C SER A 49 6.66 42.45 1.39
N LEU A 50 5.83 42.07 2.36
CA LEU A 50 5.06 40.83 2.34
C LEU A 50 4.06 40.93 1.20
N THR A 51 4.46 40.50 0.00
CA THR A 51 3.52 40.22 -1.07
C THR A 51 2.56 39.13 -0.57
N PRO A 52 1.23 39.29 -0.75
CA PRO A 52 0.30 38.21 -0.46
C PRO A 52 0.74 37.02 -1.31
N ALA A 53 0.94 35.86 -0.68
CA ALA A 53 1.34 34.64 -1.37
C ALA A 53 0.30 34.35 -2.48
N ASN A 54 0.64 34.71 -3.72
CA ASN A 54 -0.15 34.37 -4.89
C ASN A 54 -0.31 32.86 -4.92
N ASN A 55 -1.54 32.40 -4.72
CA ASN A 55 -2.09 31.06 -4.88
C ASN A 55 -1.06 29.91 -4.95
N SER A 56 -0.90 29.25 -3.80
CA SER A 56 -0.02 28.12 -3.49
C SER A 56 -0.20 26.83 -4.31
N TYR A 57 -0.95 26.84 -5.41
CA TYR A 57 -1.11 25.68 -6.29
C TYR A 57 0.08 25.48 -7.23
N ASP A 58 0.89 26.52 -7.47
CA ASP A 58 2.00 26.52 -8.42
C ASP A 58 3.29 25.84 -7.90
N ARG A 59 3.22 25.18 -6.74
CA ARG A 59 4.37 24.49 -6.11
C ARG A 59 4.26 22.96 -6.10
N LEU A 60 3.12 22.38 -6.48
CA LEU A 60 3.03 20.92 -6.56
C LEU A 60 3.66 20.44 -7.87
N SER A 61 4.45 19.37 -7.81
CA SER A 61 4.96 18.72 -9.02
C SER A 61 3.80 18.28 -9.91
N GLU A 62 4.04 18.21 -11.23
CA GLU A 62 3.03 17.80 -12.22
C GLU A 62 2.38 16.44 -11.87
N ASP A 63 3.08 15.59 -11.10
CA ASP A 63 2.59 14.30 -10.60
C ASP A 63 1.36 14.38 -9.69
N PHE A 64 1.11 15.53 -9.05
CA PHE A 64 -0.02 15.76 -8.15
C PHE A 64 -1.11 16.64 -8.76
N SER A 65 -1.15 16.75 -10.09
CA SER A 65 -2.14 17.55 -10.80
C SER A 65 -3.58 17.22 -10.38
N GLY A 66 -4.37 18.26 -10.11
CA GLY A 66 -5.78 18.14 -9.71
C GLY A 66 -6.04 17.68 -8.27
N ALA A 67 -4.98 17.48 -7.47
CA ALA A 67 -5.10 17.16 -6.05
C ALA A 67 -5.73 18.32 -5.28
N SER A 68 -6.72 18.03 -4.43
CA SER A 68 -7.37 19.00 -3.54
C SER A 68 -7.92 20.27 -4.20
N THR A 69 -8.13 20.27 -5.53
CA THR A 69 -8.67 21.44 -6.26
C THR A 69 -10.17 21.60 -6.08
N VAL A 70 -10.94 20.51 -6.19
CA VAL A 70 -12.41 20.50 -6.08
C VAL A 70 -12.90 19.12 -5.60
N PRO A 71 -13.99 18.99 -4.83
CA PRO A 71 -14.61 17.69 -4.58
C PRO A 71 -15.11 17.02 -5.88
N PHE A 72 -15.32 15.70 -5.85
CA PHE A 72 -16.05 15.01 -6.92
C PHE A 72 -17.54 15.40 -6.90
N SER A 73 -18.28 15.07 -7.97
CA SER A 73 -19.71 15.35 -8.02
C SER A 73 -20.46 14.60 -6.92
N ARG A 74 -21.63 15.10 -6.54
CA ARG A 74 -22.45 14.52 -5.47
C ARG A 74 -22.81 13.06 -5.76
N GLU A 75 -23.09 12.74 -7.01
CA GLU A 75 -23.44 11.40 -7.48
C GLU A 75 -22.27 10.42 -7.25
N ILE A 76 -21.04 10.85 -7.58
CA ILE A 76 -19.82 10.07 -7.35
C ILE A 76 -19.58 9.89 -5.85
N THR A 77 -19.62 10.97 -5.08
CA THR A 77 -19.40 10.92 -3.63
C THR A 77 -20.40 10.02 -2.93
N GLN A 78 -21.68 10.04 -3.34
CA GLN A 78 -22.71 9.15 -2.79
C GLN A 78 -22.37 7.67 -3.03
N VAL A 79 -21.85 7.31 -4.20
CA VAL A 79 -21.41 5.93 -4.49
C VAL A 79 -20.19 5.56 -3.64
N LEU A 80 -19.19 6.43 -3.57
CA LEU A 80 -17.93 6.15 -2.87
C LEU A 80 -18.13 5.99 -1.36
N MET A 81 -18.99 6.82 -0.77
CA MET A 81 -19.31 6.81 0.66
C MET A 81 -20.55 5.96 0.99
N SER A 82 -21.01 5.13 0.06
CA SER A 82 -22.12 4.22 0.35
C SER A 82 -21.72 3.20 1.42
N PRO A 83 -22.62 2.84 2.35
CA PRO A 83 -22.31 1.88 3.40
C PRO A 83 -21.83 0.54 2.85
N VAL A 84 -20.90 -0.11 3.55
CA VAL A 84 -20.42 -1.43 3.15
C VAL A 84 -21.52 -2.48 3.26
N VAL A 85 -21.64 -3.33 2.24
CA VAL A 85 -22.53 -4.49 2.29
C VAL A 85 -21.92 -5.49 3.27
N GLU A 86 -22.52 -5.65 4.46
CA GLU A 86 -21.99 -6.50 5.54
C GLU A 86 -21.69 -7.94 5.11
N ASN A 87 -22.47 -8.49 4.15
CA ASN A 87 -22.27 -9.85 3.63
C ASN A 87 -21.01 -9.98 2.75
N ASP A 88 -20.50 -8.88 2.21
CA ASP A 88 -19.28 -8.83 1.41
C ASP A 88 -18.01 -8.73 2.28
N VAL A 89 -18.16 -8.48 3.57
CA VAL A 89 -17.06 -8.45 4.52
C VAL A 89 -16.63 -9.89 4.84
N GLU A 90 -15.33 -10.09 4.87
CA GLU A 90 -14.66 -11.34 5.16
C GLU A 90 -13.78 -11.19 6.40
N ILE A 91 -13.41 -12.32 7.01
CA ILE A 91 -12.52 -12.34 8.17
C ILE A 91 -11.38 -13.33 7.94
N LYS A 92 -10.16 -12.88 8.24
CA LYS A 92 -8.97 -13.73 8.25
C LYS A 92 -8.91 -14.55 9.54
N PRO A 93 -8.16 -15.68 9.57
CA PRO A 93 -8.01 -16.49 10.78
C PRO A 93 -7.44 -15.77 12.00
N ASP A 94 -6.69 -14.67 11.80
CA ASP A 94 -6.17 -13.78 12.85
C ASP A 94 -7.23 -12.83 13.43
N GLY A 95 -8.41 -12.75 12.81
CA GLY A 95 -9.51 -11.89 13.24
C GLY A 95 -9.55 -10.52 12.53
N LEU A 96 -8.67 -10.25 11.57
CA LEU A 96 -8.76 -9.03 10.77
C LEU A 96 -9.91 -9.16 9.76
N ILE A 97 -10.83 -8.18 9.77
CA ILE A 97 -11.90 -8.10 8.76
C ILE A 97 -11.41 -7.36 7.52
N TYR A 98 -11.91 -7.74 6.35
CA TYR A 98 -11.56 -7.10 5.08
C TYR A 98 -12.68 -7.25 4.06
N VAL A 99 -12.74 -6.34 3.10
CA VAL A 99 -13.57 -6.49 1.89
C VAL A 99 -12.67 -7.02 0.76
N PRO A 100 -13.11 -8.00 -0.05
CA PRO A 100 -12.33 -8.48 -1.19
C PRO A 100 -12.03 -7.38 -2.23
N GLU A 101 -10.83 -7.40 -2.84
CA GLU A 101 -10.37 -6.34 -3.77
C GLU A 101 -11.35 -6.03 -4.90
N ILE A 102 -12.07 -7.06 -5.36
CA ILE A 102 -12.96 -6.96 -6.51
C ILE A 102 -14.13 -6.01 -6.22
N LYS A 103 -14.52 -5.89 -4.95
CA LYS A 103 -15.58 -4.99 -4.52
C LYS A 103 -15.14 -3.53 -4.66
N TYR A 104 -13.91 -3.20 -4.28
CA TYR A 104 -13.34 -1.86 -4.50
C TYR A 104 -13.31 -1.51 -5.99
N ARG A 105 -12.85 -2.42 -6.85
CA ARG A 105 -12.85 -2.20 -8.32
C ARG A 105 -14.26 -1.95 -8.87
N ARG A 106 -15.26 -2.68 -8.36
CA ARG A 106 -16.68 -2.48 -8.75
C ARG A 106 -17.20 -1.13 -8.29
N ILE A 107 -16.86 -0.69 -7.07
CA ILE A 107 -17.23 0.64 -6.55
C ILE A 107 -16.61 1.73 -7.42
N LEU A 108 -15.31 1.63 -7.75
CA LEU A 108 -14.66 2.59 -8.65
C LEU A 108 -15.26 2.60 -10.06
N ASN A 109 -15.57 1.43 -10.63
CA ASN A 109 -16.24 1.35 -11.92
C ASN A 109 -17.66 1.93 -11.88
N HIS A 110 -18.38 1.79 -10.77
CA HIS A 110 -19.71 2.38 -10.61
C HIS A 110 -19.63 3.90 -10.41
N ALA A 111 -18.63 4.38 -9.67
CA ALA A 111 -18.44 5.80 -9.38
C ALA A 111 -17.89 6.57 -10.58
N PHE A 112 -16.86 6.06 -11.25
CA PHE A 112 -16.10 6.78 -12.28
C PHE A 112 -16.29 6.23 -13.70
N GLY A 113 -16.85 5.03 -13.83
CA GLY A 113 -16.90 4.30 -15.10
C GLY A 113 -15.59 3.56 -15.42
N PRO A 114 -15.63 2.44 -16.17
CA PRO A 114 -14.42 1.82 -16.72
C PRO A 114 -13.60 2.82 -17.56
N GLY A 115 -12.30 2.93 -17.27
CA GLY A 115 -11.42 3.93 -17.89
C GLY A 115 -11.42 5.31 -17.22
N GLY A 116 -12.37 5.57 -16.31
CA GLY A 116 -12.44 6.81 -15.52
C GLY A 116 -11.52 6.82 -14.30
N TRP A 117 -10.81 5.73 -14.03
CA TRP A 117 -9.82 5.64 -12.96
C TRP A 117 -8.64 4.75 -13.37
N ALA A 118 -7.47 5.00 -12.78
CA ALA A 118 -6.27 4.24 -13.03
C ALA A 118 -5.41 4.14 -11.77
N LEU A 119 -4.89 2.95 -11.49
CA LEU A 119 -3.85 2.75 -10.49
C LEU A 119 -2.51 2.63 -11.22
N VAL A 120 -1.71 3.68 -11.13
CA VAL A 120 -0.46 3.83 -11.87
C VAL A 120 0.71 3.41 -10.97
N PRO A 121 1.55 2.46 -11.39
CA PRO A 121 2.75 2.13 -10.64
C PRO A 121 3.75 3.30 -10.65
N ARG A 122 4.34 3.59 -9.50
CA ARG A 122 5.41 4.57 -9.33
C ARG A 122 6.71 3.84 -9.01
N GLY A 123 7.80 4.27 -9.67
CA GLY A 123 9.12 3.67 -9.50
C GLY A 123 9.22 2.18 -9.86
N GLU A 124 10.40 1.62 -9.55
CA GLU A 124 10.68 0.19 -9.65
C GLU A 124 10.13 -0.56 -8.43
N SER A 125 9.84 -1.85 -8.61
CA SER A 125 9.50 -2.73 -7.48
C SER A 125 10.75 -3.07 -6.68
N LEU A 126 10.70 -2.87 -5.37
CA LEU A 126 11.69 -3.37 -4.43
C LEU A 126 11.40 -4.83 -4.07
N GLN A 127 12.46 -5.61 -3.92
CA GLN A 127 12.38 -7.02 -3.55
C GLN A 127 13.30 -7.29 -2.37
N PHE A 128 12.75 -7.90 -1.32
CA PHE A 128 13.49 -8.29 -0.14
C PHE A 128 13.36 -9.80 0.04
N GLN A 129 14.48 -10.50 -0.01
CA GLN A 129 14.53 -11.94 0.22
C GLN A 129 14.85 -12.22 1.69
N ASN A 130 14.06 -13.10 2.31
CA ASN A 130 14.34 -13.62 3.63
C ASN A 130 14.89 -15.05 3.51
N GLU A 131 16.13 -15.22 3.93
CA GLU A 131 16.84 -16.51 3.83
C GLU A 131 16.31 -17.56 4.80
N LYS A 132 15.69 -17.15 5.92
CA LYS A 132 15.24 -18.09 6.97
C LYS A 132 14.05 -18.94 6.54
N ASP A 133 13.11 -18.32 5.83
CA ASP A 133 11.86 -18.95 5.41
C ASP A 133 11.69 -19.02 3.89
N ASN A 134 12.74 -18.62 3.14
CA ASN A 134 12.76 -18.56 1.68
C ASN A 134 11.56 -17.77 1.11
N SER A 135 11.16 -16.73 1.83
CA SER A 135 10.11 -15.80 1.41
C SER A 135 10.71 -14.61 0.66
N GLN A 136 9.93 -14.04 -0.25
CA GLN A 136 10.25 -12.83 -0.96
C GLN A 136 9.13 -11.83 -0.77
N LEU A 137 9.48 -10.66 -0.25
CA LEU A 137 8.59 -9.52 -0.10
C LEU A 137 8.78 -8.60 -1.31
N ILE A 138 7.69 -8.38 -2.05
CA ILE A 138 7.62 -7.38 -3.11
C ILE A 138 6.97 -6.13 -2.53
N VAL A 139 7.59 -4.98 -2.78
CA VAL A 139 7.10 -3.68 -2.37
C VAL A 139 7.13 -2.76 -3.58
N ARG A 140 6.01 -2.11 -3.90
CA ARG A 140 5.96 -1.12 -4.98
C ARG A 140 4.99 -0.01 -4.66
N GLU A 141 5.34 1.20 -5.05
CA GLU A 141 4.48 2.36 -4.91
C GLU A 141 3.47 2.45 -6.04
N TYR A 142 2.27 2.91 -5.73
CA TYR A 142 1.20 3.16 -6.68
C TYR A 142 0.49 4.47 -6.36
N ALA A 143 0.05 5.16 -7.41
CA ALA A 143 -0.78 6.35 -7.31
C ALA A 143 -2.13 6.10 -7.99
N LEU A 144 -3.21 6.41 -7.29
CA LEU A 144 -4.57 6.35 -7.81
C LEU A 144 -4.92 7.70 -8.45
N PHE A 145 -5.40 7.62 -9.68
CA PHE A 145 -5.97 8.73 -10.42
C PHE A 145 -7.43 8.44 -10.74
N CYS A 146 -8.28 9.45 -10.58
CA CYS A 146 -9.70 9.38 -10.93
C CYS A 146 -10.05 10.62 -11.75
N LEU A 147 -10.62 10.42 -12.94
CA LEU A 147 -11.00 11.46 -13.89
C LEU A 147 -9.86 12.45 -14.19
N GLY A 148 -8.64 11.93 -14.35
CA GLY A 148 -7.43 12.72 -14.65
C GLY A 148 -6.82 13.45 -13.45
N ARG A 149 -7.32 13.22 -12.23
CA ARG A 149 -6.87 13.92 -11.02
C ARG A 149 -6.15 12.97 -10.08
N PHE A 150 -5.05 13.42 -9.49
CA PHE A 150 -4.39 12.70 -8.41
C PHE A 150 -5.34 12.58 -7.21
N VAL A 151 -5.45 11.36 -6.68
CA VAL A 151 -6.28 11.06 -5.50
C VAL A 151 -5.41 10.70 -4.29
N SER A 152 -4.60 9.66 -4.43
CA SER A 152 -3.85 9.09 -3.31
C SER A 152 -2.64 8.31 -3.81
N GLN A 153 -1.61 8.22 -2.99
CA GLN A 153 -0.39 7.46 -3.26
C GLN A 153 -0.07 6.58 -2.05
N THR A 154 0.21 5.30 -2.31
CA THR A 154 0.50 4.33 -1.27
C THR A 154 1.43 3.24 -1.79
N VAL A 155 2.04 2.53 -0.85
CA VAL A 155 2.80 1.33 -1.11
C VAL A 155 1.88 0.11 -1.08
N GLY A 156 2.01 -0.73 -2.11
CA GLY A 156 1.46 -2.07 -2.16
C GLY A 156 2.54 -3.09 -1.87
N GLU A 157 2.19 -4.08 -1.05
CA GLU A 157 3.13 -5.12 -0.65
C GLU A 157 2.53 -6.52 -0.77
N HIS A 158 3.38 -7.49 -1.07
CA HIS A 158 3.01 -8.90 -1.03
C HIS A 158 4.21 -9.79 -0.73
N THR A 159 4.08 -10.62 0.29
CA THR A 159 5.04 -11.69 0.59
C THR A 159 4.59 -12.97 -0.08
N PHE A 160 5.46 -13.57 -0.89
CA PHE A 160 5.24 -14.90 -1.44
C PHE A 160 6.39 -15.84 -1.07
N TYR A 161 6.08 -17.13 -1.05
CA TYR A 161 7.02 -18.19 -0.68
C TYR A 161 7.37 -18.99 -1.91
N SER A 162 8.67 -19.20 -2.16
CA SER A 162 9.18 -19.91 -3.34
C SER A 162 8.64 -21.34 -3.48
N SER A 163 8.20 -21.95 -2.37
CA SER A 163 7.64 -23.31 -2.34
C SER A 163 6.23 -23.45 -2.92
N ASN A 164 5.49 -22.35 -3.10
CA ASN A 164 4.04 -22.40 -3.39
C ASN A 164 3.68 -22.31 -4.89
N ASN A 165 4.62 -22.58 -5.82
CA ASN A 165 4.43 -22.39 -7.27
C ASN A 165 3.89 -20.98 -7.64
N MET A 166 4.11 -19.99 -6.77
CA MET A 166 3.66 -18.63 -7.00
C MET A 166 4.61 -17.95 -7.98
N VAL A 167 4.10 -17.58 -9.15
CA VAL A 167 4.88 -16.84 -10.15
C VAL A 167 4.97 -15.38 -9.74
N TYR A 168 6.13 -14.75 -9.94
CA TYR A 168 6.41 -13.34 -9.66
C TYR A 168 5.29 -12.39 -10.14
N GLY A 169 4.75 -12.62 -11.34
CA GLY A 169 3.65 -11.82 -11.89
C GLY A 169 2.39 -11.81 -11.02
N LYS A 170 2.05 -12.94 -10.37
CA LYS A 170 0.89 -13.02 -9.48
C LYS A 170 1.14 -12.29 -8.16
N ALA A 171 2.37 -12.32 -7.65
CA ALA A 171 2.75 -11.56 -6.47
C ALA A 171 2.71 -10.04 -6.73
N MET A 172 3.13 -9.60 -7.93
CA MET A 172 3.01 -8.20 -8.37
C MET A 172 1.56 -7.73 -8.46
N GLU A 173 0.66 -8.54 -9.02
CA GLU A 173 -0.77 -8.21 -9.05
C GLU A 173 -1.38 -8.16 -7.64
N ALA A 174 -0.95 -9.05 -6.74
CA ALA A 174 -1.39 -9.02 -5.34
C ALA A 174 -0.92 -7.74 -4.61
N ALA A 175 0.32 -7.29 -4.83
CA ALA A 175 0.83 -6.03 -4.29
C ALA A 175 0.06 -4.83 -4.85
N LYS A 176 -0.24 -4.83 -6.16
CA LYS A 176 -1.07 -3.80 -6.80
C LYS A 176 -2.46 -3.70 -6.20
N SER A 177 -3.12 -4.84 -5.97
CA SER A 177 -4.44 -4.87 -5.35
C SER A 177 -4.43 -4.46 -3.88
N ASN A 178 -3.35 -4.79 -3.15
CA ASN A 178 -3.12 -4.28 -1.81
C ASN A 178 -3.07 -2.75 -1.79
N ALA A 179 -2.31 -2.14 -2.69
CA ALA A 179 -2.25 -0.68 -2.82
C ALA A 179 -3.62 -0.07 -3.18
N LEU A 180 -4.37 -0.70 -4.10
CA LEU A 180 -5.68 -0.21 -4.52
C LEU A 180 -6.62 0.03 -3.33
N MET A 181 -6.75 -0.96 -2.45
CA MET A 181 -7.63 -0.88 -1.28
C MET A 181 -7.22 0.27 -0.34
N ARG A 182 -5.90 0.49 -0.18
CA ARG A 182 -5.35 1.57 0.65
C ARG A 182 -5.66 2.94 0.05
N CYS A 183 -5.46 3.13 -1.26
CA CYS A 183 -5.84 4.37 -1.95
C CYS A 183 -7.34 4.65 -1.86
N CYS A 184 -8.18 3.62 -1.96
CA CYS A 184 -9.63 3.78 -1.88
C CYS A 184 -10.12 4.26 -0.51
N LYS A 185 -9.32 4.09 0.55
CA LYS A 185 -9.64 4.62 1.88
C LYS A 185 -9.75 6.14 1.88
N ASP A 186 -8.88 6.83 1.14
CA ASP A 186 -8.87 8.30 1.03
C ASP A 186 -10.09 8.82 0.24
N LEU A 187 -10.75 7.95 -0.54
CA LEU A 187 -12.04 8.24 -1.20
C LEU A 187 -13.26 7.98 -0.30
N GLY A 188 -13.05 7.46 0.92
CA GLY A 188 -14.13 7.08 1.84
C GLY A 188 -14.74 5.70 1.60
N VAL A 189 -14.15 4.88 0.72
CA VAL A 189 -14.68 3.55 0.41
C VAL A 189 -14.41 2.58 1.55
N ALA A 190 -15.46 1.91 2.03
CA ALA A 190 -15.40 0.87 3.07
C ALA A 190 -14.68 1.34 4.35
N SER A 191 -14.86 2.62 4.71
CA SER A 191 -14.22 3.24 5.87
C SER A 191 -14.66 2.61 7.19
N GLU A 192 -15.85 1.98 7.25
CA GLU A 192 -16.37 1.36 8.47
C GLU A 192 -15.49 0.19 8.95
N LEU A 193 -14.71 -0.43 8.07
CA LEU A 193 -13.78 -1.50 8.46
C LEU A 193 -12.64 -1.03 9.38
N TRP A 194 -12.50 0.28 9.57
CA TRP A 194 -11.55 0.90 10.49
C TRP A 194 -12.20 1.47 11.75
N ASP A 195 -13.54 1.40 11.84
CA ASP A 195 -14.28 1.78 13.04
C ASP A 195 -14.30 0.60 14.03
N PRO A 196 -13.71 0.76 15.24
CA PRO A 196 -13.75 -0.26 16.27
C PRO A 196 -15.16 -0.77 16.59
N GLN A 197 -16.16 0.11 16.56
CA GLN A 197 -17.54 -0.25 16.90
C GLN A 197 -18.14 -1.17 15.84
N PHE A 198 -18.01 -0.80 14.56
CA PHE A 198 -18.43 -1.64 13.44
C PHE A 198 -17.73 -3.01 13.46
N ILE A 199 -16.42 -3.06 13.76
CA ILE A 199 -15.68 -4.32 13.84
C ILE A 199 -16.25 -5.24 14.92
N ILE A 200 -16.58 -4.69 16.10
CA ILE A 200 -17.14 -5.45 17.22
C ILE A 200 -18.51 -6.01 16.84
N GLU A 201 -19.42 -5.15 16.38
CA GLU A 201 -20.79 -5.52 16.01
C GLU A 201 -20.81 -6.54 14.87
N TRP A 202 -20.00 -6.32 13.83
CA TRP A 202 -19.91 -7.24 12.70
C TRP A 202 -19.36 -8.60 13.13
N LYS A 203 -18.33 -8.65 13.98
CA LYS A 203 -17.78 -9.91 14.50
C LYS A 203 -18.80 -10.65 15.36
N GLU A 204 -19.52 -9.95 16.22
CA GLU A 204 -20.57 -10.55 17.04
C GLU A 204 -21.67 -11.16 16.16
N LYS A 205 -22.06 -10.48 15.09
CA LYS A 205 -23.11 -10.93 14.16
C LYS A 205 -22.65 -12.06 13.25
N TYR A 206 -21.49 -11.94 12.59
CA TYR A 206 -21.08 -12.80 11.48
C TYR A 206 -19.89 -13.73 11.74
N ALA A 207 -19.12 -13.53 12.81
CA ALA A 207 -17.90 -14.28 13.06
C ALA A 207 -17.99 -15.15 14.33
N VAL A 208 -17.13 -16.17 14.38
CA VAL A 208 -16.95 -17.01 15.57
C VAL A 208 -15.46 -17.28 15.78
N SER A 209 -15.06 -17.30 17.04
CA SER A 209 -13.70 -17.67 17.44
C SER A 209 -13.70 -19.10 17.97
N THR A 210 -12.95 -19.99 17.33
CA THR A 210 -12.95 -21.43 17.60
C THR A 210 -11.54 -21.93 17.90
N TRP A 211 -11.42 -22.95 18.74
CA TRP A 211 -10.13 -23.61 18.96
C TRP A 211 -9.79 -24.48 17.75
N CYS A 212 -8.59 -24.29 17.22
CA CYS A 212 -8.05 -25.08 16.12
C CYS A 212 -6.75 -25.75 16.56
N GLU A 213 -6.56 -26.98 16.09
CA GLU A 213 -5.34 -27.75 16.27
C GLU A 213 -4.56 -27.82 14.97
N ASN A 214 -3.24 -27.63 15.06
CA ASN A 214 -2.34 -27.94 13.96
C ASN A 214 -2.14 -29.46 13.90
N ILE A 215 -2.55 -30.07 12.78
CA ILE A 215 -2.51 -31.53 12.60
C ILE A 215 -1.08 -32.09 12.75
N ARG A 216 -0.05 -31.30 12.43
CA ARG A 216 1.36 -31.73 12.46
C ARG A 216 2.00 -31.54 13.83
N THR A 217 1.80 -30.37 14.44
CA THR A 217 2.50 -29.99 15.68
C THR A 217 1.68 -30.21 16.95
N ARG A 218 0.39 -30.54 16.81
CA ARG A 218 -0.59 -30.62 17.92
C ARG A 218 -0.77 -29.30 18.68
N GLU A 219 -0.24 -28.20 18.15
CA GLU A 219 -0.39 -26.86 18.70
C GLU A 219 -1.86 -26.42 18.63
N LYS A 220 -2.38 -25.84 19.71
CA LYS A 220 -3.74 -25.31 19.78
C LYS A 220 -3.73 -23.80 19.72
N LYS A 221 -4.52 -23.22 18.83
CA LYS A 221 -4.67 -21.77 18.67
C LYS A 221 -6.13 -21.41 18.47
N LYS A 222 -6.55 -20.27 19.03
CA LYS A 222 -7.87 -19.70 18.75
C LYS A 222 -7.82 -18.97 17.40
N LEU A 223 -8.64 -19.38 16.45
CA LEU A 223 -8.75 -18.78 15.12
C LEU A 223 -10.17 -18.28 14.87
N TRP A 224 -10.29 -17.31 13.97
CA TRP A 224 -11.56 -16.73 13.56
C TRP A 224 -12.05 -17.30 12.23
N ARG A 225 -13.37 -17.44 12.09
CA ARG A 225 -14.03 -17.70 10.82
C ARG A 225 -15.41 -17.06 10.77
N ARG A 226 -15.97 -16.91 9.57
CA ARG A 226 -17.39 -16.58 9.43
C ARG A 226 -18.26 -17.76 9.93
N LYS A 227 -19.42 -17.43 10.50
CA LYS A 227 -20.38 -18.41 11.03
C LYS A 227 -21.00 -19.29 9.95
N ASP A 228 -21.24 -18.72 8.77
CA ASP A 228 -21.84 -19.39 7.60
C ASP A 228 -20.87 -20.29 6.83
N ARG A 229 -19.56 -20.20 7.09
CA ARG A 229 -18.55 -21.03 6.44
C ARG A 229 -18.26 -22.29 7.21
N LYS A 230 -18.24 -23.42 6.49
CA LYS A 230 -17.83 -24.71 7.06
C LYS A 230 -16.35 -24.64 7.51
N PRO A 231 -15.98 -25.30 8.62
CA PRO A 231 -14.60 -25.29 9.13
C PRO A 231 -13.57 -25.77 8.11
N THR A 232 -13.95 -26.74 7.26
CA THR A 232 -13.11 -27.30 6.19
C THR A 232 -12.77 -26.31 5.08
N ILE A 233 -13.56 -25.25 4.91
CA ILE A 233 -13.34 -24.18 3.93
C ILE A 233 -12.65 -23.00 4.59
N ALA A 234 -13.01 -22.70 5.84
CA ALA A 234 -12.51 -21.53 6.57
C ALA A 234 -11.05 -21.67 7.01
N PHE A 235 -10.61 -22.88 7.36
CA PHE A 235 -9.25 -23.13 7.82
C PHE A 235 -8.46 -23.89 6.76
N GLN A 236 -7.33 -23.29 6.35
CA GLN A 236 -6.40 -23.95 5.46
C GLN A 236 -5.54 -24.95 6.24
N TYR A 237 -5.19 -26.06 5.60
CA TYR A 237 -4.21 -27.00 6.13
C TYR A 237 -2.94 -26.25 6.60
N PRO A 238 -2.40 -26.54 7.79
CA PRO A 238 -2.64 -27.72 8.62
C PRO A 238 -3.64 -27.53 9.78
N TRP A 239 -4.42 -26.46 9.80
CA TRP A 239 -5.31 -26.16 10.93
C TRP A 239 -6.68 -26.84 10.80
N LYS A 240 -7.14 -27.47 11.88
CA LYS A 240 -8.46 -28.10 11.97
C LYS A 240 -9.20 -27.65 13.23
N GLU A 241 -10.48 -27.32 13.10
CA GLU A 241 -11.32 -26.97 14.25
C GLU A 241 -11.51 -28.19 15.17
N ILE A 242 -11.32 -27.97 16.47
CA ILE A 242 -11.58 -28.95 17.51
C ILE A 242 -13.03 -28.74 17.96
N SER A 243 -13.88 -29.73 17.72
CA SER A 243 -15.22 -29.74 18.31
C SER A 243 -15.08 -29.89 19.81
N GLN A 244 -15.48 -28.88 20.58
CA GLN A 244 -15.68 -29.06 22.01
C GLN A 244 -16.93 -29.93 22.15
N GLU A 245 -16.75 -31.24 22.39
CA GLU A 245 -17.84 -32.05 22.94
C GLU A 245 -18.25 -31.40 24.25
N LYS A 246 -19.51 -30.98 24.29
CA LYS A 246 -20.16 -30.43 25.48
C LYS A 246 -20.42 -31.53 26.49
#